data_AF-A0A2P0A241-F1
#
_entry.id   AF-A0A2P0A241-F1
#
_cell.length_a   1.000
_cell.length_b   1.000
_cell.length_c   1.000
_cell.angle_alpha   90.00
_cell.angle_beta   90.00
_cell.angle_gamma   90.00
#
_symmetry.space_group_name_H-M   'P 1'
#
loop_
_entity.id
_entity.type
_entity.pdbx_description
1 polymer ?
#
loop_
_entity_poly.entity_id
_entity_poly.type
_entity_poly.pdbx_seq_one_letter_code
_entity_poly.pdbx_strand_id
1 'polypeptide(L)'
;MEETGFTVRSYSTPRIYDVFVREELKNFMVHHVMPLYDVEMTESAPQVTISEAVSDGANDSLGYIWMDIQEITEENASPLVLKVKSELLGFPELDMTSYRNWKVK
;
A
#
# COMPACT_ATOMS: atom_id res chain seq x y z
N MET A 1 -1.96 4.58 12.93
CA MET A 1 -2.62 4.43 14.24
C MET A 1 -3.87 3.58 14.12
N GLU A 2 -4.84 3.98 13.30
CA GLU A 2 -6.08 3.21 13.09
C GLU A 2 -5.86 1.80 12.54
N GLU A 3 -5.19 1.71 11.40
CA GLU A 3 -4.93 0.45 10.67
C GLU A 3 -3.98 -0.51 11.39
N THR A 4 -2.97 0.02 12.07
CA THR A 4 -1.81 -0.77 12.53
C THR A 4 -1.53 -0.65 14.02
N GLY A 5 -2.19 0.28 14.72
CA GLY A 5 -1.86 0.63 16.10
C GLY A 5 -0.55 1.42 16.26
N PHE A 6 0.23 1.62 15.20
CA PHE A 6 1.49 2.37 15.27
C PHE A 6 1.31 3.88 15.13
N THR A 7 2.17 4.62 15.83
CA THR A 7 2.37 6.06 15.64
C THR A 7 3.61 6.32 14.81
N VAL A 8 3.47 7.17 13.80
CA VAL A 8 4.59 7.67 12.98
C VAL A 8 5.31 8.76 13.74
N ARG A 9 6.63 8.58 13.93
CA ARG A 9 7.51 9.55 14.57
C ARG A 9 8.01 10.60 13.59
N SER A 10 8.43 10.16 12.42
CA SER A 10 9.00 11.00 11.36
C SER A 10 8.69 10.40 9.99
N TYR A 11 8.75 11.23 8.94
CA TYR A 11 8.62 10.78 7.57
C TYR A 11 9.66 11.43 6.67
N SER A 12 10.00 10.76 5.57
CA SER A 12 10.98 11.23 4.60
C SER A 12 10.71 10.66 3.20
N THR A 13 11.54 11.03 2.22
CA THR A 13 11.48 10.52 0.83
C THR A 13 10.07 10.59 0.22
N PRO A 14 9.44 11.79 0.13
CA PRO A 14 8.15 11.93 -0.50
C PRO A 14 8.27 11.57 -1.98
N ARG A 15 7.45 10.62 -2.43
CA ARG A 15 7.36 10.18 -3.82
C ARG A 15 5.92 10.18 -4.26
N ILE A 16 5.68 10.40 -5.54
CA ILE A 16 4.35 10.26 -6.14
C ILE A 16 4.47 9.25 -7.25
N TYR A 17 3.61 8.24 -7.20
CA TYR A 17 3.48 7.27 -8.26
C TYR A 17 2.06 7.22 -8.76
N ASP A 18 1.92 6.74 -9.98
CA ASP A 18 0.64 6.42 -10.55
C ASP A 18 0.63 5.06 -11.23
N VAL A 19 -0.56 4.46 -11.25
CA VAL A 19 -0.82 3.20 -11.94
C VAL A 19 -2.23 3.23 -12.52
N PHE A 20 -2.39 2.57 -13.65
CA PHE A 20 -3.70 2.31 -14.23
C PHE A 20 -4.15 0.90 -13.89
N VAL A 21 -5.28 0.76 -13.22
CA VAL A 21 -5.83 -0.54 -12.82
C VAL A 21 -7.19 -0.73 -13.47
N ARG A 22 -7.34 -1.85 -14.16
CA ARG A 22 -8.63 -2.39 -14.57
C ARG A 22 -8.82 -3.71 -13.85
N GLU A 23 -9.77 -3.73 -12.93
CA GLU A 23 -10.18 -4.96 -12.26
C GLU A 23 -10.87 -5.91 -13.24
N GLU A 24 -10.78 -7.21 -12.95
CA GLU A 24 -11.51 -8.24 -13.68
C GLU A 24 -13.00 -7.90 -13.69
N LEU A 25 -13.65 -8.11 -14.84
CA LEU A 25 -15.07 -7.82 -15.07
C LEU A 25 -15.46 -6.32 -15.08
N LYS A 26 -14.53 -5.38 -14.88
CA LYS A 26 -14.79 -3.95 -15.04
C LYS A 26 -14.49 -3.48 -16.47
N ASN A 27 -15.40 -2.69 -17.03
CA ASN A 27 -15.25 -2.11 -18.36
C ASN A 27 -14.56 -0.73 -18.33
N PHE A 28 -14.25 -0.18 -17.15
CA PHE A 28 -13.51 1.06 -16.98
C PHE A 28 -12.12 0.79 -16.37
N MET A 29 -11.27 1.81 -16.43
CA MET A 29 -9.93 1.82 -15.86
C MET A 29 -9.88 2.91 -14.79
N VAL A 30 -9.28 2.61 -13.65
CA VAL A 30 -9.05 3.54 -12.56
C VAL A 30 -7.61 4.00 -12.62
N HIS A 31 -7.40 5.31 -12.55
CA HIS A 31 -6.08 5.91 -12.39
C HIS A 31 -5.85 6.18 -10.92
N HIS A 32 -4.92 5.46 -10.31
CA HIS A 32 -4.54 5.68 -8.93
C HIS A 32 -3.31 6.56 -8.90
N VAL A 33 -3.37 7.67 -8.15
CA VAL A 33 -2.23 8.55 -7.86
C VAL A 33 -1.96 8.48 -6.37
N MET A 34 -0.74 8.12 -6.01
CA MET A 34 -0.42 7.63 -4.67
C MET A 34 0.84 8.34 -4.15
N PRO A 35 0.69 9.22 -3.15
CA PRO A 35 1.83 9.76 -2.41
C PRO A 35 2.37 8.70 -1.45
N LEU A 36 3.69 8.54 -1.43
CA LEU A 36 4.39 7.59 -0.57
C LEU A 36 5.48 8.28 0.23
N TYR A 37 5.70 7.75 1.43
CA TYR A 37 6.67 8.25 2.39
C TYR A 37 7.38 7.07 3.04
N ASP A 38 8.69 7.24 3.28
CA ASP A 38 9.37 6.39 4.26
C ASP A 38 9.00 6.91 5.64
N VAL A 39 8.65 6.03 6.56
CA VAL A 39 8.20 6.39 7.91
C VAL A 39 9.02 5.69 8.98
N GLU A 40 9.39 6.43 10.02
CA GLU A 40 9.93 5.87 11.25
C GLU A 40 8.80 5.77 12.27
N MET A 41 8.62 4.60 12.89
CA MET A 41 7.64 4.41 13.96
C MET A 41 8.25 4.78 15.31
N THR A 42 7.44 5.28 16.24
CA THR A 42 7.92 5.75 17.54
C THR A 42 8.50 4.62 18.42
N GLU A 43 7.95 3.41 18.32
CA GLU A 43 8.31 2.26 19.15
C GLU A 43 8.32 0.97 18.32
N SER A 44 8.94 -0.08 18.87
CA SER A 44 9.00 -1.41 18.25
C SER A 44 7.70 -2.23 18.37
N ALA A 45 6.67 -1.70 19.04
CA ALA A 45 5.37 -2.36 19.23
C ALA A 45 4.20 -1.37 19.03
N PRO A 46 3.00 -1.85 18.64
CA PRO A 46 1.81 -1.02 18.52
C PRO A 46 1.47 -0.34 19.84
N GLN A 47 1.12 0.95 19.80
CA GLN A 47 0.75 1.71 20.98
C GLN A 47 -0.75 1.62 21.30
N VAL A 48 -1.56 1.21 20.32
CA VAL A 48 -3.01 1.13 20.44
C VAL A 48 -3.49 -0.19 19.87
N THR A 49 -4.43 -0.85 20.57
CA THR A 49 -5.15 -2.00 20.02
C THR A 49 -5.99 -1.52 18.84
N ILE A 50 -5.87 -2.19 17.69
CA ILE A 50 -6.67 -1.89 16.51
C ILE A 50 -8.15 -2.04 16.91
N SER A 51 -8.90 -0.94 16.79
CA SER A 51 -10.31 -0.89 17.15
C SER A 51 -11.16 -1.37 15.99
N GLU A 52 -12.23 -2.11 16.27
CA GLU A 52 -13.23 -2.50 15.27
C GLU A 52 -14.08 -1.31 14.78
N ALA A 53 -14.03 -0.18 15.50
CA ALA A 53 -14.76 1.04 15.17
C ALA A 53 -13.84 2.26 15.16
N VAL A 54 -14.04 3.10 14.15
CA VAL A 54 -13.25 4.29 13.82
C VAL A 54 -14.20 5.45 13.55
N SER A 55 -13.70 6.68 13.41
CA SER A 55 -14.57 7.87 13.41
C SER A 55 -15.57 7.93 12.25
N ASP A 56 -15.27 7.25 11.15
CA ASP A 56 -16.05 7.22 9.92
C ASP A 56 -16.72 5.86 9.65
N GLY A 57 -16.62 4.90 10.56
CA GLY A 57 -17.31 3.62 10.41
C GLY A 57 -16.71 2.45 11.17
N ALA A 58 -16.96 1.26 10.66
CA ALA A 58 -16.25 0.07 11.08
C ALA A 58 -14.85 0.10 10.45
N ASN A 59 -13.85 -0.28 11.23
CA ASN A 59 -12.50 -0.48 10.71
C ASN A 59 -12.53 -1.65 9.72
N ASP A 60 -12.16 -1.42 8.47
CA ASP A 60 -12.18 -2.43 7.40
C ASP A 60 -10.82 -3.16 7.24
N SER A 61 -9.86 -2.84 8.10
CA SER A 61 -8.57 -3.51 8.19
C SER A 61 -8.66 -4.88 8.84
N LEU A 62 -7.86 -5.81 8.33
CA LEU A 62 -7.51 -7.05 9.04
C LEU A 62 -6.25 -6.91 9.89
N GLY A 63 -5.67 -5.71 9.96
CA GLY A 63 -4.43 -5.39 10.68
C GLY A 63 -3.19 -5.43 9.80
N TYR A 64 -2.04 -5.74 10.40
CA TYR A 64 -0.73 -5.65 9.73
C TYR A 64 0.12 -6.90 9.94
N ILE A 65 1.05 -7.11 9.00
CA ILE A 65 2.14 -8.07 9.09
C ILE A 65 3.43 -7.40 8.62
N TRP A 66 4.56 -7.82 9.18
CA TRP A 66 5.87 -7.53 8.60
C TRP A 66 6.21 -8.64 7.62
N MET A 67 6.55 -8.28 6.38
CA MET A 67 6.85 -9.21 5.30
C MET A 67 8.14 -8.78 4.60
N ASP A 68 8.95 -9.75 4.19
CA ASP A 68 10.14 -9.45 3.38
C ASP A 68 9.69 -8.93 2.00
N ILE A 69 10.36 -7.88 1.50
CA ILE A 69 10.03 -7.28 0.20
C ILE A 69 10.10 -8.31 -0.95
N GLN A 70 10.92 -9.34 -0.83
CA GLN A 70 11.03 -10.42 -1.81
C GLN A 70 9.77 -11.30 -1.87
N GLU A 71 9.04 -11.47 -0.76
CA GLU A 71 7.83 -12.30 -0.67
C GLU A 71 6.58 -11.63 -1.24
N ILE A 72 6.63 -10.32 -1.46
CA ILE A 72 5.54 -9.55 -2.08
C ILE A 72 5.41 -9.92 -3.56
N THR A 73 4.22 -10.30 -3.99
CA THR A 73 3.92 -10.71 -5.37
C THR A 73 2.58 -10.15 -5.83
N GLU A 74 2.29 -10.23 -7.12
CA GLU A 74 0.96 -9.84 -7.63
C GLU A 74 -0.18 -10.68 -7.05
N GLU A 75 0.15 -11.84 -6.47
CA GLU A 75 -0.84 -12.71 -5.83
C GLU A 75 -1.19 -12.26 -4.41
N ASN A 76 -0.36 -11.49 -3.72
CA ASN A 76 -0.60 -11.15 -2.31
C ASN A 76 -0.61 -9.65 -2.00
N ALA A 77 -0.33 -8.80 -2.99
CA ALA A 77 -0.18 -7.38 -2.78
C ALA A 77 -0.87 -6.58 -3.88
N SER A 78 -1.29 -5.37 -3.54
CA SER A 78 -1.95 -4.46 -4.48
C SER A 78 -0.96 -3.87 -5.50
N PRO A 79 -1.45 -3.30 -6.62
CA PRO A 79 -0.63 -2.62 -7.63
C PRO A 79 0.28 -1.53 -7.04
N LEU A 80 -0.21 -0.85 -6.00
CA LEU A 80 0.55 0.16 -5.27
C LEU A 80 1.83 -0.43 -4.66
N VAL A 81 1.68 -1.50 -3.89
CA VAL A 81 2.80 -2.14 -3.18
C VAL A 81 3.83 -2.70 -4.17
N LEU A 82 3.37 -3.25 -5.30
CA LEU A 82 4.25 -3.70 -6.38
C LEU A 82 5.06 -2.57 -7.00
N LYS A 83 4.47 -1.38 -7.15
CA LYS A 83 5.19 -0.19 -7.64
C LYS A 83 6.31 0.19 -6.68
N VAL A 84 6.07 0.20 -5.37
CA VAL A 84 7.10 0.44 -4.35
C VAL A 84 8.19 -0.61 -4.41
N LYS A 85 7.82 -1.89 -4.51
CA LYS A 85 8.79 -3.00 -4.64
C LYS A 85 9.72 -2.79 -5.83
N SER A 86 9.18 -2.39 -6.99
CA SER A 86 10.02 -2.15 -8.18
C SER A 86 11.05 -1.04 -7.96
N GLU A 87 10.67 0.05 -7.30
CA GLU A 87 11.58 1.15 -6.95
C GLU A 87 12.70 0.68 -6.01
N LEU A 88 12.33 -0.04 -4.95
CA LEU A 88 13.29 -0.50 -3.93
C LEU A 88 14.30 -1.51 -4.49
N LEU A 89 13.93 -2.25 -5.54
CA LEU A 89 14.79 -3.24 -6.19
C LEU A 89 15.54 -2.69 -7.41
N GLY A 90 15.29 -1.46 -7.86
CA GLY A 90 15.99 -0.86 -8.98
C GLY A 90 15.28 0.35 -9.58
N PHE A 91 15.89 0.96 -10.61
CA PHE A 91 15.30 2.13 -11.26
C PHE A 91 13.96 1.78 -11.94
N PRO A 92 12.87 2.50 -11.64
CA PRO A 92 11.59 2.23 -12.26
C PRO A 92 11.65 2.52 -13.76
N GLU A 93 11.07 1.62 -14.55
CA GLU A 93 10.77 1.93 -15.94
C GLU A 93 9.89 3.19 -15.99
N LEU A 94 10.27 4.15 -16.84
CA LEU A 94 9.53 5.40 -17.06
C LEU A 94 8.21 5.18 -17.83
N ASP A 95 7.93 3.93 -18.21
CA ASP A 95 6.73 3.55 -18.90
C ASP A 95 5.51 3.53 -17.98
N MET A 96 4.36 3.78 -18.60
CA MET A 96 3.06 3.74 -17.94
C MET A 96 2.77 2.33 -17.40
N THR A 97 2.79 2.19 -16.08
CA THR A 97 2.44 0.92 -15.42
C THR A 97 0.92 0.70 -15.49
N SER A 98 0.49 -0.42 -16.08
CA SER A 98 -0.94 -0.75 -16.22
C SER A 98 -1.24 -2.22 -15.93
N TYR A 99 -2.25 -2.46 -15.10
CA TYR A 99 -2.77 -3.79 -14.77
C TYR A 99 -4.16 -3.95 -15.40
N ARG A 100 -4.33 -4.87 -16.36
CA ARG A 100 -5.55 -4.93 -17.19
C ARG A 100 -6.62 -5.92 -16.73
N ASN A 101 -6.29 -6.85 -15.85
CA ASN A 101 -7.18 -7.90 -15.34
C ASN A 101 -6.93 -8.14 -13.84
N TRP A 102 -6.89 -7.06 -13.06
CA TRP A 102 -6.56 -7.15 -11.65
C TRP A 102 -7.64 -7.89 -10.87
N LYS A 103 -7.26 -8.91 -10.09
CA LYS A 103 -8.20 -9.66 -9.27
C LYS A 103 -8.18 -9.09 -7.86
N VAL A 104 -9.29 -8.50 -7.44
CA VAL A 104 -9.50 -8.15 -6.03
C VAL A 104 -9.72 -9.45 -5.27
N LYS A 105 -8.94 -9.67 -4.22
CA LYS A 105 -9.02 -10.85 -3.36
C LYS A 105 -9.80 -10.54 -2.11
#